data_AF-A0A9D1DIS7-F1
#
_entry.id   AF-A0A9D1DIS7-F1
#
_cell.length_a   1.000
_cell.length_b   1.000
_cell.length_c   1.000
_cell.angle_alpha   90.00
_cell.angle_beta   90.00
_cell.angle_gamma   90.00
#
_symmetry.space_group_name_H-M   'P 1'
#
loop_
_entity.id
_entity.type
_entity.pdbx_description
1 polymer ?
#
loop_
_entity_poly.entity_id
_entity_poly.type
_entity_poly.pdbx_seq_one_letter_code
_entity_poly.pdbx_strand_id
1 'polypeptide(L)'
;MREDHPEPRAMLPDMIPWRLIQGIALVQLYIEERFVEPPRTGRLPYSLLYHQTMSTLASCGEMTPGELASRVLPLSCFHRVTQEDYRVLLRHLLENDHINRTENGGLVVGLTGERIVNNYKFYAVFQENVEYSVRAGSEELGTIVKPPPVGDKIAIAGRVWVVEEVDHKRREVYCALVKGNIPAYFGDVPGDIHTRILERMYIALQEDKTYPYLMRHAQCRLEEARDSFRKSGMEGRPLIHLGGHMWALFPWLGSYAFLALERFLKLRCGKRLGLKGMNPSRPYYLQFTMQVGEEEFFQILQEEVEKDFDPLELVYPKEVPVFEKYDEYVPEELVRKGFALGVLDVEDMKRRVRGWASDGTPC
;
A
#
# COMPACT_ATOMS: atom_id res chain seq x y z
N MET A 1 -9.30 9.53 -17.94
CA MET A 1 -8.20 9.90 -17.02
C MET A 1 -7.83 11.34 -17.29
N ARG A 2 -7.73 12.17 -16.25
CA ARG A 2 -7.22 13.54 -16.35
C ARG A 2 -5.83 13.52 -15.71
N GLU A 3 -4.83 13.96 -16.46
CA GLU A 3 -3.45 14.11 -15.97
C GLU A 3 -3.04 15.56 -16.16
N ASP A 4 -2.32 16.10 -15.18
CA ASP A 4 -1.77 17.44 -15.28
C ASP A 4 -0.53 17.44 -16.18
N HIS A 5 -0.29 18.57 -16.84
CA HIS A 5 0.96 18.75 -17.55
C HIS A 5 2.10 18.92 -16.54
N PRO A 6 3.25 18.27 -16.77
CA PRO A 6 4.41 18.48 -15.91
C PRO A 6 4.84 19.95 -15.96
N GLU A 7 5.24 20.48 -14.81
CA GLU A 7 5.74 21.84 -14.71
C GLU A 7 7.05 22.02 -15.50
N PRO A 8 7.39 23.23 -15.99
CA PRO A 8 8.60 23.47 -16.77
C PRO A 8 9.93 23.10 -16.10
N ARG A 9 9.93 22.87 -14.78
CA ARG A 9 11.09 22.46 -13.97
C ARG A 9 10.89 21.13 -13.26
N ALA A 10 9.89 20.36 -13.67
CA ALA A 10 9.63 19.04 -13.11
C ALA A 10 10.84 18.11 -13.34
N MET A 11 11.12 17.23 -12.39
CA MET A 11 12.21 16.28 -12.54
C MET A 11 11.82 15.20 -13.57
N LEU A 12 12.82 14.52 -14.13
CA LEU A 12 12.63 13.49 -15.16
C LEU A 12 11.51 12.48 -14.86
N PRO A 13 11.38 11.93 -13.63
CA PRO A 13 10.31 10.98 -13.32
C PRO A 13 8.89 11.56 -13.39
N ASP A 14 8.74 12.88 -13.21
CA ASP A 14 7.45 13.58 -13.23
C ASP A 14 6.98 13.91 -14.66
N MET A 15 7.88 13.81 -15.64
CA MET A 15 7.55 13.99 -17.05
C MET A 15 6.78 12.80 -17.63
N ILE A 16 6.82 11.64 -16.96
CA ILE A 16 6.20 10.41 -17.42
C ILE A 16 4.71 10.40 -17.02
N PRO A 17 3.77 10.23 -17.97
CA PRO A 17 2.34 10.15 -17.70
C PRO A 17 1.95 8.77 -17.14
N TRP A 18 2.28 8.51 -15.88
CA TRP A 18 2.16 7.20 -15.25
C TRP A 18 0.75 6.61 -15.29
N ARG A 19 -0.30 7.42 -15.10
CA ARG A 19 -1.69 6.90 -15.09
C ARG A 19 -2.12 6.52 -16.50
N LEU A 20 -1.74 7.29 -17.52
CA LEU A 20 -1.96 6.95 -18.93
C LEU A 20 -1.28 5.63 -19.29
N ILE A 21 0.00 5.49 -18.95
CA ILE A 21 0.76 4.27 -19.27
C ILE A 21 0.21 3.07 -18.51
N GLN A 22 -0.22 3.25 -17.26
CA GLN A 22 -0.93 2.20 -16.51
C GLN A 22 -2.25 1.80 -17.18
N GLY A 23 -3.04 2.77 -17.64
CA GLY A 23 -4.28 2.50 -18.38
C GLY A 23 -4.03 1.71 -19.66
N ILE A 24 -2.99 2.07 -20.41
CA ILE A 24 -2.53 1.33 -21.60
C ILE A 24 -2.14 -0.10 -21.20
N ALA A 25 -1.30 -0.26 -20.17
CA ALA A 25 -0.81 -1.55 -19.73
C ALA A 25 -1.95 -2.49 -19.32
N LEU A 26 -2.96 -1.99 -18.60
CA LEU A 26 -4.15 -2.75 -18.24
C LEU A 26 -4.91 -3.25 -19.48
N VAL A 27 -5.14 -2.38 -20.46
CA VAL A 27 -5.84 -2.75 -21.70
C VAL A 27 -5.01 -3.77 -22.50
N GLN A 28 -3.69 -3.56 -22.60
CA GLN A 28 -2.80 -4.47 -23.34
C GLN A 28 -2.74 -5.85 -22.69
N LEU A 29 -2.54 -5.92 -21.37
CA LEU A 29 -2.54 -7.19 -20.63
C LEU A 29 -3.83 -7.98 -20.84
N TYR A 30 -4.98 -7.29 -20.87
CA TYR A 30 -6.25 -7.97 -21.14
C TYR A 30 -6.38 -8.43 -22.60
N ILE A 31 -5.91 -7.64 -23.58
CA ILE A 31 -5.98 -7.99 -25.00
C ILE A 31 -5.02 -9.12 -25.36
N GLU A 32 -3.78 -9.04 -24.88
CA GLU A 32 -2.68 -9.94 -25.23
C GLU A 32 -2.74 -11.26 -24.44
N GLU A 33 -3.04 -11.19 -23.13
CA GLU A 33 -2.89 -12.33 -22.21
C GLU A 33 -4.20 -12.74 -21.52
N ARG A 34 -5.28 -11.96 -21.68
CA ARG A 34 -6.50 -12.07 -20.83
C ARG A 34 -6.15 -12.03 -19.34
N PHE A 35 -5.09 -11.30 -19.00
CA PHE A 35 -4.59 -11.25 -17.64
C PHE A 35 -5.61 -10.53 -16.75
N VAL A 36 -5.92 -11.17 -15.63
CA VAL A 36 -6.68 -10.64 -14.50
C VAL A 36 -5.81 -10.88 -13.27
N GLU A 37 -5.70 -9.88 -12.41
CA GLU A 37 -4.86 -9.99 -11.22
C GLU A 37 -5.30 -11.19 -10.35
N PRO A 38 -4.37 -12.09 -9.98
CA PRO A 38 -4.72 -13.25 -9.19
C PRO A 38 -5.09 -12.84 -7.76
N PRO A 39 -6.00 -13.58 -7.10
CA PRO A 39 -6.31 -13.33 -5.70
C PRO A 39 -5.08 -13.57 -4.83
N ARG A 40 -4.82 -12.66 -3.89
CA ARG A 40 -3.70 -12.78 -2.94
C ARG A 40 -4.05 -13.79 -1.86
N THR A 41 -3.62 -15.03 -2.03
CA THR A 41 -3.85 -16.14 -1.08
C THR A 41 -2.85 -16.13 0.09
N GLY A 42 -1.74 -15.42 -0.05
CA GLY A 42 -0.68 -15.35 0.95
C GLY A 42 -0.94 -14.41 2.13
N ARG A 43 -2.16 -13.97 2.44
CA ARG A 43 -2.39 -13.06 3.59
C ARG A 43 -2.37 -13.81 4.93
N LEU A 44 -2.15 -13.07 6.02
CA LEU A 44 -2.41 -13.48 7.40
C LEU A 44 -3.51 -12.59 7.97
N PRO A 45 -4.80 -12.95 7.80
CA PRO A 45 -5.90 -12.04 8.04
C PRO A 45 -6.31 -12.01 9.52
N TYR A 46 -5.44 -11.49 10.41
CA TYR A 46 -5.68 -11.50 11.86
C TYR A 46 -6.88 -10.64 12.29
N SER A 47 -7.18 -9.52 11.60
CA SER A 47 -8.43 -8.76 11.79
C SER A 47 -9.67 -9.63 11.53
N LEU A 48 -9.65 -10.47 10.48
CA LEU A 48 -10.73 -11.41 10.21
C LEU A 48 -10.75 -12.54 11.26
N LEU A 49 -9.59 -13.00 11.73
CA LEU A 49 -9.49 -14.01 12.79
C LEU A 49 -10.14 -13.54 14.09
N TYR A 50 -9.90 -12.29 14.48
CA TYR A 50 -10.59 -11.63 15.58
C TYR A 50 -12.11 -11.64 15.35
N HIS A 51 -12.56 -11.12 14.20
CA HIS A 51 -13.98 -11.03 13.88
C HIS A 51 -14.68 -12.40 13.92
N GLN A 52 -14.10 -13.43 13.29
CA GLN A 52 -14.67 -14.78 13.28
C GLN A 52 -14.69 -15.41 14.67
N THR A 53 -13.69 -15.15 15.50
CA THR A 53 -13.65 -15.61 16.90
C THR A 53 -14.79 -15.01 17.71
N MET A 54 -14.93 -13.68 17.68
CA MET A 54 -15.98 -12.97 18.40
C MET A 54 -17.38 -13.35 17.89
N SER A 55 -17.56 -13.49 16.57
CA SER A 55 -18.82 -13.94 15.97
C SER A 55 -19.20 -15.37 16.40
N THR A 56 -18.22 -16.27 16.50
CA THR A 56 -18.46 -17.66 16.90
C THR A 56 -18.90 -17.74 18.36
N LEU A 57 -18.23 -17.01 19.26
CA LEU A 57 -18.63 -16.95 20.67
C LEU A 57 -20.00 -16.29 20.86
N ALA A 58 -20.28 -15.19 20.14
CA ALA A 58 -21.57 -14.51 20.25
C ALA A 58 -22.75 -15.34 19.73
N SER A 59 -22.53 -16.19 18.72
CA SER A 59 -23.58 -17.03 18.13
C SER A 59 -23.84 -18.31 18.92
N CYS A 60 -22.80 -18.90 19.51
CA CYS A 60 -22.88 -20.24 20.09
C CYS A 60 -22.73 -20.26 21.62
N GLY A 61 -22.39 -19.14 22.25
CA GLY A 61 -22.20 -19.03 23.70
C GLY A 61 -20.87 -19.59 24.17
N GLU A 62 -20.88 -20.25 25.33
CA GLU A 62 -19.68 -20.78 25.99
C GLU A 62 -19.01 -21.90 25.19
N MET A 63 -17.69 -21.79 24.99
CA MET A 63 -16.87 -22.80 24.32
C MET A 63 -15.52 -22.99 24.96
N THR A 64 -14.99 -24.21 24.98
CA THR A 64 -13.58 -24.39 25.33
C THR A 64 -12.66 -23.79 24.26
N PRO A 65 -11.42 -23.38 24.60
CA PRO A 65 -10.47 -22.87 23.60
C PRO A 65 -10.21 -23.85 22.44
N GLY A 66 -10.24 -25.16 22.71
CA GLY A 66 -10.04 -26.20 21.70
C GLY A 66 -11.22 -26.33 20.73
N GLU A 67 -12.46 -26.26 21.23
CA GLU A 67 -13.67 -26.25 20.39
C GLU A 67 -13.75 -24.99 19.53
N LEU A 68 -13.39 -23.84 20.10
CA LEU A 68 -13.36 -22.59 19.39
C LEU A 68 -12.32 -22.63 18.25
N ALA A 69 -11.10 -23.11 18.54
CA ALA A 69 -10.06 -23.30 17.53
C ALA A 69 -10.47 -24.29 16.44
N SER A 70 -11.17 -25.38 16.77
CA SER A 70 -11.60 -26.40 15.80
C SER A 70 -12.73 -25.94 14.89
N ARG A 71 -13.42 -24.84 15.24
CA ARG A 71 -14.41 -24.20 14.36
C ARG A 71 -13.80 -23.09 13.51
N VAL A 72 -12.92 -22.28 14.10
CA VAL A 72 -12.37 -21.09 13.44
C VAL A 72 -11.19 -21.44 12.53
N LEU A 73 -10.15 -22.11 13.05
CA LEU A 73 -8.90 -22.30 12.30
C LEU A 73 -9.01 -23.16 11.02
N PRO A 74 -9.96 -24.11 10.88
CA PRO A 74 -10.12 -24.86 9.62
C PRO A 74 -10.66 -24.04 8.45
N LEU A 75 -11.16 -22.82 8.68
CA LEU A 75 -11.62 -21.95 7.59
C LEU A 75 -10.45 -21.65 6.63
N SER A 76 -10.70 -21.75 5.32
CA SER A 76 -9.66 -21.69 4.27
C SER A 76 -8.82 -20.41 4.31
N CYS A 77 -9.40 -19.28 4.73
CA CYS A 77 -8.69 -18.01 4.87
C CYS A 77 -7.62 -18.02 5.98
N PHE A 78 -7.66 -18.99 6.91
CA PHE A 78 -6.73 -19.11 8.03
C PHE A 78 -5.70 -20.23 7.86
N HIS A 79 -5.56 -20.82 6.67
CA HIS A 79 -4.62 -21.93 6.43
C HIS A 79 -3.14 -21.61 6.77
N ARG A 80 -2.75 -20.33 6.82
CA ARG A 80 -1.40 -19.87 7.25
C ARG A 80 -1.32 -19.46 8.72
N VAL A 81 -2.45 -19.37 9.43
CA VAL A 81 -2.50 -18.97 10.83
C VAL A 81 -2.16 -20.19 11.70
N THR A 82 -1.19 -20.03 12.59
CA THR A 82 -0.78 -21.12 13.48
C THR A 82 -1.64 -21.19 14.74
N GLN A 83 -1.64 -22.34 15.43
CA GLN A 83 -2.30 -22.44 16.74
C GLN A 83 -1.67 -21.52 17.79
N GLU A 84 -0.37 -21.23 17.69
CA GLU A 84 0.28 -20.27 18.59
C GLU A 84 -0.22 -18.85 18.34
N ASP A 85 -0.37 -18.44 17.07
CA ASP A 85 -0.97 -17.15 16.75
C ASP A 85 -2.38 -17.03 17.35
N TYR A 86 -3.16 -18.11 17.28
CA TYR A 86 -4.49 -18.11 17.85
C TYR A 86 -4.49 -18.03 19.38
N ARG A 87 -3.55 -18.73 20.04
CA ARG A 87 -3.37 -18.66 21.49
C ARG A 87 -2.97 -17.26 21.94
N VAL A 88 -2.06 -16.61 21.22
CA VAL A 88 -1.67 -15.21 21.41
C VAL A 88 -2.89 -14.30 21.34
N LEU A 89 -3.70 -14.44 20.28
CA LEU A 89 -4.93 -13.66 20.13
C LEU A 89 -5.87 -13.89 21.32
N LEU A 90 -6.18 -15.14 21.68
CA LEU A 90 -7.12 -15.43 22.78
C LEU A 90 -6.64 -14.88 24.13
N ARG A 91 -5.33 -14.94 24.42
CA ARG A 91 -4.77 -14.33 25.65
C ARG A 91 -4.98 -12.82 25.66
N HIS A 92 -4.68 -12.16 24.54
CA HIS A 92 -4.90 -10.71 24.41
C HIS A 92 -6.38 -10.32 24.58
N LEU A 93 -7.30 -11.12 24.03
CA LEU A 93 -8.73 -10.88 24.18
C LEU A 93 -9.23 -11.07 25.62
N LEU A 94 -8.63 -12.00 26.38
CA LEU A 94 -8.92 -12.16 27.81
C LEU A 94 -8.41 -10.95 28.61
N GLU A 95 -7.19 -10.48 28.31
CA GLU A 95 -6.59 -9.32 28.98
C GLU A 95 -7.39 -8.04 28.77
N ASN A 96 -7.99 -7.86 27.60
CA ASN A 96 -8.78 -6.69 27.25
C ASN A 96 -10.28 -6.81 27.56
N ASP A 97 -10.74 -7.87 28.23
CA ASP A 97 -12.17 -8.13 28.51
C ASP A 97 -13.05 -8.21 27.24
N HIS A 98 -12.45 -8.60 26.11
CA HIS A 98 -13.20 -8.92 24.89
C HIS A 98 -13.83 -10.31 25.00
N ILE A 99 -13.12 -11.24 25.63
CA ILE A 99 -13.65 -12.55 26.02
C ILE A 99 -13.36 -12.76 27.51
N ASN A 100 -14.17 -13.58 28.17
CA ASN A 100 -14.00 -13.94 29.57
C ASN A 100 -13.98 -15.45 29.76
N ARG A 101 -13.28 -15.90 30.80
CA ARG A 101 -13.21 -17.31 31.17
C ARG A 101 -14.28 -17.64 32.21
N THR A 102 -15.02 -18.72 31.98
CA THR A 102 -16.03 -19.22 32.92
C THR A 102 -15.40 -20.12 33.98
N GLU A 103 -16.16 -20.43 35.04
CA GLU A 103 -15.74 -21.36 36.09
C GLU A 103 -15.48 -22.78 35.55
N ASN A 104 -16.19 -23.17 34.49
CA ASN A 104 -16.04 -24.46 33.81
C ASN A 104 -14.82 -24.50 32.86
N GLY A 105 -14.07 -23.39 32.75
CA GLY A 105 -12.90 -23.26 31.89
C GLY A 105 -13.20 -22.95 30.43
N GLY A 106 -14.47 -22.71 30.09
CA GLY A 106 -14.92 -22.20 28.79
C GLY A 106 -14.64 -20.71 28.61
N LEU A 107 -14.84 -20.23 27.38
CA LEU A 107 -14.71 -18.85 26.95
C LEU A 107 -16.10 -18.35 26.53
N VAL A 108 -16.43 -17.13 26.95
CA VAL A 108 -17.64 -16.38 26.57
C VAL A 108 -17.24 -14.97 26.13
N VAL A 109 -18.15 -14.23 25.51
CA VAL A 109 -17.92 -12.81 25.20
C VAL A 109 -17.84 -12.02 26.51
N GLY A 110 -16.83 -11.16 26.64
CA GLY A 110 -16.65 -10.27 27.79
C GLY A 110 -17.46 -8.98 27.65
N LEU A 111 -17.51 -8.14 28.69
CA LEU A 111 -18.35 -6.93 28.69
C LEU A 111 -17.92 -5.93 27.62
N THR A 112 -16.61 -5.77 27.45
CA THR A 112 -16.04 -4.92 26.39
C THR A 112 -16.32 -5.51 25.02
N GLY A 113 -16.19 -6.84 24.87
CA GLY A 113 -16.51 -7.57 23.65
C GLY A 113 -17.98 -7.44 23.23
N GLU A 114 -18.92 -7.49 24.18
CA GLU A 114 -20.36 -7.36 23.90
C GLU A 114 -20.70 -6.00 23.28
N ARG A 115 -20.05 -4.92 23.73
CA ARG A 115 -20.26 -3.58 23.16
C ARG A 115 -19.84 -3.51 21.70
N ILE A 116 -18.79 -4.25 21.33
CA ILE A 116 -18.28 -4.32 19.96
C ILE A 116 -19.24 -5.16 19.11
N VAL A 117 -19.56 -6.38 19.54
CA VAL A 117 -20.36 -7.33 18.75
C VAL A 117 -21.81 -6.88 18.55
N ASN A 118 -22.40 -6.18 19.53
CA ASN A 118 -23.77 -5.67 19.43
C ASN A 118 -23.89 -4.42 18.54
N ASN A 119 -22.78 -3.85 18.06
CA ASN A 119 -22.82 -2.76 17.11
C ASN A 119 -23.12 -3.28 15.70
N TYR A 120 -24.11 -2.73 15.00
CA TYR A 120 -24.45 -3.12 13.63
C TYR A 120 -23.28 -3.04 12.65
N LYS A 121 -22.29 -2.18 12.94
CA LYS A 121 -21.06 -2.08 12.15
C LYS A 121 -20.18 -3.33 12.27
N PHE A 122 -20.32 -4.12 13.32
CA PHE A 122 -19.53 -5.32 13.52
C PHE A 122 -19.70 -6.34 12.39
N TYR A 123 -20.91 -6.46 11.81
CA TYR A 123 -21.18 -7.45 10.77
C TYR A 123 -20.39 -7.25 9.46
N ALA A 124 -19.98 -6.02 9.15
CA ALA A 124 -19.19 -5.73 7.96
C ALA A 124 -17.68 -5.85 8.27
N VAL A 125 -16.96 -6.65 7.50
CA VAL A 125 -15.50 -6.86 7.70
C VAL A 125 -14.61 -5.93 6.88
N PHE A 126 -15.16 -5.23 5.89
CA PHE A 126 -14.43 -4.24 5.11
C PHE A 126 -14.36 -2.91 5.88
N GLN A 127 -13.24 -2.18 5.72
CA GLN A 127 -13.15 -0.83 6.27
C GLN A 127 -14.19 0.07 5.61
N GLU A 128 -15.01 0.72 6.44
CA GLU A 128 -15.92 1.76 6.01
C GLU A 128 -15.12 3.05 5.81
N ASN A 129 -15.32 3.71 4.67
CA ASN A 129 -14.84 5.07 4.49
C ASN A 129 -15.53 5.97 5.51
N VAL A 130 -14.76 6.57 6.41
CA VAL A 130 -15.28 7.60 7.30
C VAL A 130 -15.41 8.89 6.49
N GLU A 131 -16.65 9.21 6.13
CA GLU A 131 -16.98 10.47 5.48
C GLU A 131 -16.95 11.62 6.50
N TYR A 132 -16.34 12.73 6.08
CA TYR A 132 -16.34 14.00 6.77
C TYR A 132 -17.21 14.98 6.01
N SER A 133 -18.10 15.69 6.70
CA SER A 133 -18.85 16.80 6.13
C SER A 133 -17.93 18.01 6.00
N VAL A 134 -17.78 18.52 4.77
CA VAL A 134 -16.96 19.70 4.47
C VAL A 134 -17.84 20.93 4.54
N ARG A 135 -17.48 21.89 5.39
CA ARG A 135 -18.26 23.09 5.66
C ARG A 135 -17.45 24.35 5.41
N ALA A 136 -18.10 25.38 4.88
CA ALA A 136 -17.57 26.74 4.85
C ALA A 136 -18.51 27.65 5.65
N GLY A 137 -18.08 27.99 6.87
CA GLY A 137 -18.96 28.64 7.85
C GLY A 137 -20.17 27.75 8.17
N SER A 138 -21.38 28.22 7.84
CA SER A 138 -22.63 27.48 8.08
C SER A 138 -23.06 26.57 6.93
N GLU A 139 -22.47 26.74 5.74
CA GLU A 139 -22.85 25.99 4.54
C GLU A 139 -22.10 24.66 4.46
N GLU A 140 -22.83 23.56 4.23
CA GLU A 140 -22.23 22.27 3.90
C GLU A 140 -22.01 22.18 2.39
N LEU A 141 -20.75 21.99 2.00
CA LEU A 141 -20.31 21.95 0.60
C LEU A 141 -20.36 20.54 0.01
N GLY A 142 -20.35 19.50 0.86
CA GLY A 142 -20.40 18.09 0.50
C GLY A 142 -19.59 17.23 1.47
N THR A 143 -19.21 16.01 1.06
CA THR A 143 -18.44 15.08 1.90
C THR A 143 -17.09 14.72 1.29
N ILE A 144 -16.12 14.41 2.15
CA ILE A 144 -14.80 13.89 1.77
C ILE A 144 -14.40 12.68 2.62
N VAL A 145 -13.70 11.73 2.02
CA VAL A 145 -13.09 10.60 2.72
C VAL A 145 -11.63 10.91 2.97
N LYS A 146 -11.16 10.76 4.23
CA LYS A 146 -9.79 11.11 4.67
C LYS A 146 -9.45 12.58 4.35
N PRO A 147 -9.92 13.54 5.17
CA PRO A 147 -9.64 14.95 4.92
C PRO A 147 -8.14 15.23 4.98
N PRO A 148 -7.62 16.11 4.11
CA PRO A 148 -6.23 16.48 4.19
C PRO A 148 -5.95 17.32 5.46
N PRO A 149 -4.70 17.40 5.90
CA PRO A 149 -4.30 18.19 7.06
C PRO A 149 -4.71 19.66 6.96
N VAL A 150 -4.77 20.34 8.12
CA VAL A 150 -4.97 21.79 8.18
C VAL A 150 -3.88 22.51 7.38
N GLY A 151 -4.28 23.49 6.57
CA GLY A 151 -3.41 24.24 5.66
C GLY A 151 -3.34 23.67 4.24
N ASP A 152 -3.71 22.40 4.05
CA ASP A 152 -3.81 21.81 2.72
C ASP A 152 -5.12 22.21 2.04
N LYS A 153 -5.21 21.90 0.73
CA LYS A 153 -6.33 22.34 -0.11
C LYS A 153 -7.19 21.16 -0.52
N ILE A 154 -8.50 21.39 -0.52
CA ILE A 154 -9.53 20.47 -1.02
C ILE A 154 -10.25 21.12 -2.19
N ALA A 155 -10.72 20.31 -3.14
CA ALA A 155 -11.62 20.80 -4.17
C ALA A 155 -12.98 20.12 -4.04
N ILE A 156 -14.02 20.92 -3.85
CA ILE A 156 -15.39 20.45 -3.75
C ILE A 156 -16.30 21.41 -4.51
N ALA A 157 -17.29 20.87 -5.22
CA ALA A 157 -18.19 21.61 -6.12
C ALA A 157 -17.45 22.51 -7.14
N GLY A 158 -16.31 22.04 -7.66
CA GLY A 158 -15.54 22.76 -8.69
C GLY A 158 -14.81 24.03 -8.19
N ARG A 159 -14.73 24.22 -6.87
CA ARG A 159 -13.98 25.32 -6.22
C ARG A 159 -12.89 24.75 -5.33
N VAL A 160 -11.83 25.52 -5.10
CA VAL A 160 -10.71 25.15 -4.22
C VAL A 160 -10.86 25.86 -2.89
N TRP A 161 -10.69 25.11 -1.81
CA TRP A 161 -10.82 25.54 -0.44
C TRP A 161 -9.57 25.14 0.34
N VAL A 162 -9.14 25.96 1.30
CA VAL A 162 -8.08 25.59 2.26
C VAL A 162 -8.74 25.03 3.51
N VAL A 163 -8.21 23.93 4.04
CA VAL A 163 -8.67 23.34 5.30
C VAL A 163 -8.17 24.21 6.44
N GLU A 164 -9.10 24.75 7.23
CA GLU A 164 -8.80 25.54 8.42
C GLU A 164 -8.81 24.66 9.68
N GLU A 165 -9.73 23.69 9.75
CA GLU A 165 -9.89 22.81 10.91
C GLU A 165 -10.46 21.45 10.48
N VAL A 166 -10.05 20.39 11.19
CA VAL A 166 -10.62 19.05 11.06
C VAL A 166 -11.08 18.56 12.43
N ASP A 167 -12.39 18.48 12.65
CA ASP A 167 -12.98 17.89 13.84
C ASP A 167 -13.23 16.39 13.59
N HIS A 168 -12.31 15.55 14.06
CA HIS A 168 -12.42 14.09 13.95
C HIS A 168 -13.56 13.50 14.81
N LYS A 169 -14.00 14.17 15.88
CA LYS A 169 -15.10 13.69 16.72
C LYS A 169 -16.44 13.92 16.04
N ARG A 170 -16.64 15.10 15.45
CA ARG A 170 -17.86 15.45 14.70
C ARG A 170 -17.83 14.99 13.25
N ARG A 171 -16.65 14.61 12.74
CA ARG A 171 -16.40 14.31 11.32
C ARG A 171 -16.73 15.52 10.45
N GLU A 172 -16.27 16.69 10.86
CA GLU A 172 -16.46 17.94 10.14
C GLU A 172 -15.10 18.50 9.71
N VAL A 173 -15.06 19.10 8.52
CA VAL A 173 -13.90 19.80 7.98
C VAL A 173 -14.33 21.22 7.70
N TYR A 174 -13.73 22.18 8.39
CA TYR A 174 -13.98 23.60 8.12
C TYR A 174 -12.97 24.10 7.11
N CYS A 175 -13.45 24.81 6.09
CA CYS A 175 -12.62 25.29 5.01
C CYS A 175 -13.01 26.70 4.53
N ALA A 176 -12.03 27.42 3.99
CA ALA A 176 -12.20 28.76 3.43
C ALA A 176 -11.88 28.78 1.94
N LEU A 177 -12.64 29.57 1.17
CA LEU A 177 -12.50 29.64 -0.29
C LEU A 177 -11.17 30.31 -0.67
N VAL A 178 -10.43 29.70 -1.61
CA VAL A 178 -9.18 30.26 -2.14
C VAL A 178 -9.26 30.44 -3.65
N LYS A 179 -8.73 31.56 -4.17
CA LYS A 179 -8.59 31.77 -5.62
C LYS A 179 -7.40 30.98 -6.15
N GLY A 180 -7.65 29.96 -6.97
CA GLY A 180 -6.63 29.19 -7.66
C GLY A 180 -7.19 27.92 -8.29
N ASN A 181 -6.55 27.43 -9.36
CA ASN A 181 -6.86 26.15 -9.97
C ASN A 181 -5.72 25.20 -9.60
N ILE A 182 -5.98 24.27 -8.69
CA ILE A 182 -4.99 23.31 -8.18
C ILE A 182 -5.64 21.93 -8.30
N PRO A 183 -4.88 20.88 -8.68
CA PRO A 183 -5.41 19.53 -8.75
C PRO A 183 -6.04 19.13 -7.42
N ALA A 184 -7.30 18.75 -7.53
CA ALA A 184 -8.17 18.32 -6.45
C ALA A 184 -7.64 17.02 -5.82
N TYR A 185 -7.46 17.01 -4.50
CA TYR A 185 -7.35 15.76 -3.76
C TYR A 185 -8.73 15.09 -3.73
N PHE A 186 -8.93 14.12 -4.63
CA PHE A 186 -9.99 13.13 -4.48
C PHE A 186 -9.40 12.00 -3.65
N GLY A 187 -10.10 11.61 -2.57
CA GLY A 187 -9.69 10.56 -1.63
C GLY A 187 -9.64 9.17 -2.26
N ASP A 188 -8.75 8.99 -3.24
CA ASP A 188 -8.40 7.71 -3.81
C ASP A 188 -7.76 6.89 -2.67
N VAL A 189 -8.41 5.80 -2.29
CA VAL A 189 -7.68 4.63 -1.80
C VAL A 189 -7.36 3.86 -3.08
N PRO A 190 -6.26 4.16 -3.80
CA PRO A 190 -5.90 3.36 -4.95
C PRO A 190 -5.77 1.91 -4.46
N GLY A 191 -6.46 0.99 -5.15
CA GLY A 191 -6.21 -0.42 -4.98
C GLY A 191 -4.72 -0.71 -5.22
N ASP A 192 -4.23 -1.82 -4.68
CA ASP A 192 -2.88 -2.25 -5.02
C ASP A 192 -2.76 -2.57 -6.51
N ILE A 193 -1.54 -2.39 -7.04
CA ILE A 193 -1.21 -2.64 -8.44
C ILE A 193 -0.29 -3.86 -8.48
N HIS A 194 -0.62 -4.85 -9.30
CA HIS A 194 0.22 -6.04 -9.49
C HIS A 194 1.49 -5.74 -10.32
N THR A 195 2.62 -6.40 -9.99
CA THR A 195 3.92 -6.21 -10.68
C THR A 195 3.84 -6.38 -12.19
N ARG A 196 3.05 -7.35 -12.66
CA ARG A 196 2.80 -7.59 -14.09
C ARG A 196 2.32 -6.34 -14.85
N ILE A 197 1.55 -5.46 -14.19
CA ILE A 197 1.11 -4.19 -14.79
C ILE A 197 2.30 -3.27 -15.01
N LEU A 198 3.17 -3.10 -14.01
CA LEU A 198 4.36 -2.25 -14.10
C LEU A 198 5.35 -2.78 -15.15
N GLU A 199 5.48 -4.10 -15.26
CA GLU A 199 6.28 -4.74 -16.33
C GLU A 199 5.70 -4.42 -17.71
N ARG A 200 4.36 -4.50 -17.88
CA ARG A 200 3.75 -4.12 -19.16
C ARG A 200 3.86 -2.62 -19.44
N MET A 201 3.85 -1.78 -18.41
CA MET A 201 4.11 -0.34 -18.53
C MET A 201 5.52 -0.07 -19.06
N TYR A 202 6.53 -0.79 -18.56
CA TYR A 202 7.89 -0.75 -19.09
C TYR A 202 7.92 -1.11 -20.58
N ILE A 203 7.29 -2.22 -20.97
CA ILE A 203 7.20 -2.65 -22.38
C ILE A 203 6.50 -1.58 -23.24
N ALA A 204 5.44 -0.94 -22.73
CA ALA A 204 4.70 0.09 -23.46
C ALA A 204 5.56 1.34 -23.75
N LEU A 205 6.50 1.66 -22.84
CA LEU A 205 7.48 2.73 -23.01
C LEU A 205 8.65 2.34 -23.92
N GLN A 206 8.98 1.06 -24.00
CA GLN A 206 10.06 0.55 -24.84
C GLN A 206 9.64 0.33 -26.31
N GLU A 207 8.41 -0.13 -26.55
CA GLU A 207 7.97 -0.51 -27.89
C GLU A 207 7.47 0.66 -28.75
N ASP A 208 7.74 0.63 -30.06
CA ASP A 208 7.21 1.61 -31.03
C ASP A 208 5.84 1.21 -31.60
N LYS A 209 4.93 0.72 -30.74
CA LYS A 209 3.57 0.33 -31.16
C LYS A 209 2.58 1.48 -31.01
N THR A 210 1.73 1.66 -32.01
CA THR A 210 0.56 2.54 -31.92
C THR A 210 -0.64 1.75 -31.40
N TYR A 211 -1.31 2.25 -30.36
CA TYR A 211 -2.50 1.61 -29.80
C TYR A 211 -3.79 2.19 -30.42
N PRO A 212 -4.57 1.39 -31.18
CA PRO A 212 -5.71 1.92 -31.95
C PRO A 212 -6.83 2.54 -31.11
N TYR A 213 -6.96 2.14 -29.84
CA TYR A 213 -7.98 2.67 -28.93
C TYR A 213 -7.62 4.03 -28.32
N LEU A 214 -6.38 4.52 -28.51
CA LEU A 214 -5.97 5.82 -28.00
C LEU A 214 -6.44 6.94 -28.93
N MET A 215 -7.02 7.99 -28.35
CA MET A 215 -7.28 9.24 -29.06
C MET A 215 -5.97 9.96 -29.40
N ARG A 216 -5.99 10.84 -30.42
CA ARG A 216 -4.81 11.56 -30.92
C ARG A 216 -3.96 12.22 -29.83
N HIS A 217 -4.60 12.91 -28.88
CA HIS A 217 -3.86 13.57 -27.79
C HIS A 217 -3.14 12.56 -26.88
N ALA A 218 -3.76 11.41 -26.58
CA ALA A 218 -3.14 10.35 -25.78
C ALA A 218 -1.98 9.69 -26.53
N GLN A 219 -2.09 9.52 -27.85
CA GLN A 219 -0.99 9.03 -28.69
C GLN A 219 0.21 9.99 -28.66
N CYS A 220 -0.02 11.31 -28.82
CA CYS A 220 1.05 12.30 -28.72
C CYS A 220 1.73 12.28 -27.34
N ARG A 221 0.95 12.16 -26.25
CA ARG A 221 1.49 12.09 -24.88
C ARG A 221 2.29 10.81 -24.62
N LEU A 222 1.84 9.68 -25.15
CA LEU A 222 2.61 8.44 -25.11
C LEU A 222 3.94 8.59 -25.86
N GLU A 223 3.94 9.23 -27.03
CA GLU A 223 5.16 9.45 -27.80
C GLU A 223 6.15 10.36 -27.07
N GLU A 224 5.67 11.45 -26.46
CA GLU A 224 6.49 12.30 -25.57
C GLU A 224 7.10 11.51 -24.40
N ALA A 225 6.33 10.58 -23.83
CA ALA A 225 6.79 9.73 -22.74
C ALA A 225 7.89 8.75 -23.21
N ARG A 226 7.71 8.12 -24.37
CA ARG A 226 8.70 7.22 -25.00
C ARG A 226 9.99 7.96 -25.36
N ASP A 227 9.87 9.16 -25.91
CA ASP A 227 11.01 10.02 -26.18
C ASP A 227 11.78 10.37 -24.90
N SER A 228 11.07 10.68 -23.82
CA SER A 228 11.66 10.97 -22.51
C SER A 228 12.33 9.73 -21.92
N PHE A 229 11.67 8.58 -22.00
CA PHE A 229 12.20 7.28 -21.58
C PHE A 229 13.50 6.93 -22.31
N ARG A 230 13.54 7.05 -23.65
CA ARG A 230 14.76 6.84 -24.46
C ARG A 230 15.88 7.81 -24.09
N LYS A 231 15.58 9.12 -24.00
CA LYS A 231 16.59 10.16 -23.67
C LYS A 231 17.15 10.02 -22.26
N SER A 232 16.36 9.49 -21.33
CA SER A 232 16.76 9.31 -19.94
C SER A 232 17.71 8.15 -19.69
N GLY A 233 17.83 7.22 -20.66
CA GLY A 233 18.56 5.97 -20.47
C GLY A 233 17.87 4.96 -19.56
N MET A 234 16.57 5.13 -19.28
CA MET A 234 15.75 4.18 -18.50
C MET A 234 15.57 2.82 -19.17
N GLU A 235 15.87 2.71 -20.46
CA GLU A 235 15.89 1.44 -21.16
C GLU A 235 17.08 0.60 -20.68
N GLY A 236 16.79 -0.52 -20.02
CA GLY A 236 17.80 -1.43 -19.48
C GLY A 236 18.53 -0.93 -18.23
N ARG A 237 18.20 0.26 -17.69
CA ARG A 237 18.80 0.80 -16.45
C ARG A 237 17.73 1.26 -15.48
N PRO A 238 17.52 0.54 -14.36
CA PRO A 238 16.52 0.92 -13.39
C PRO A 238 16.98 2.12 -12.53
N LEU A 239 18.27 2.44 -12.48
CA LEU A 239 18.82 3.53 -11.66
C LEU A 239 19.34 4.68 -12.54
N ILE A 240 18.77 5.87 -12.36
CA ILE A 240 19.08 7.06 -13.17
C ILE A 240 19.70 8.15 -12.30
N HIS A 241 20.84 8.69 -12.75
CA HIS A 241 21.50 9.83 -12.10
C HIS A 241 20.77 11.12 -12.42
N LEU A 242 20.35 11.85 -11.38
CA LEU A 242 19.62 13.13 -11.51
C LEU A 242 20.53 14.35 -11.29
N GLY A 243 21.83 14.14 -11.07
CA GLY A 243 22.81 15.18 -10.78
C GLY A 243 23.28 15.19 -9.32
N GLY A 244 24.56 15.54 -9.12
CA GLY A 244 25.20 15.51 -7.81
C GLY A 244 25.17 14.11 -7.18
N HIS A 245 24.54 13.99 -6.02
CA HIS A 245 24.35 12.71 -5.31
C HIS A 245 22.91 12.18 -5.43
N MET A 246 22.07 12.77 -6.28
CA MET A 246 20.65 12.43 -6.40
C MET A 246 20.41 11.39 -7.50
N TRP A 247 19.57 10.41 -7.18
CA TRP A 247 19.26 9.28 -8.05
C TRP A 247 17.75 8.99 -8.03
N ALA A 248 17.25 8.43 -9.12
CA ALA A 248 15.92 7.86 -9.23
C ALA A 248 16.00 6.37 -9.56
N LEU A 249 15.35 5.53 -8.75
CA LEU A 249 15.21 4.10 -8.98
C LEU A 249 13.80 3.79 -9.51
N PHE A 250 13.73 3.09 -10.64
CA PHE A 250 12.52 2.61 -11.30
C PHE A 250 12.46 1.09 -11.19
N PRO A 251 11.84 0.54 -10.14
CA PRO A 251 11.92 -0.88 -9.88
C PRO A 251 10.94 -1.69 -10.72
N TRP A 252 9.92 -1.06 -11.32
CA TRP A 252 8.77 -1.70 -12.01
C TRP A 252 8.16 -2.84 -11.19
N LEU A 253 7.93 -2.56 -9.91
CA LEU A 253 7.34 -3.48 -8.94
C LEU A 253 5.91 -3.06 -8.57
N GLY A 254 5.05 -4.03 -8.32
CA GLY A 254 3.72 -3.80 -7.78
C GLY A 254 3.76 -3.22 -6.37
N SER A 255 2.61 -2.73 -5.89
CA SER A 255 2.54 -1.92 -4.66
C SER A 255 3.22 -2.53 -3.44
N TYR A 256 3.04 -3.83 -3.21
CA TYR A 256 3.58 -4.50 -2.03
C TYR A 256 5.05 -4.91 -2.16
N ALA A 257 5.49 -5.28 -3.36
CA ALA A 257 6.89 -5.56 -3.64
C ALA A 257 7.71 -4.25 -3.61
N PHE A 258 7.15 -3.16 -4.13
CA PHE A 258 7.72 -1.83 -4.02
C PHE A 258 7.85 -1.39 -2.56
N LEU A 259 6.81 -1.60 -1.75
CA LEU A 259 6.85 -1.27 -0.32
C LEU A 259 7.91 -2.10 0.42
N ALA A 260 8.06 -3.37 0.08
CA ALA A 260 9.14 -4.22 0.60
C ALA A 260 10.52 -3.69 0.18
N LEU A 261 10.68 -3.26 -1.09
CA LEU A 261 11.93 -2.70 -1.60
C LEU A 261 12.30 -1.40 -0.89
N GLU A 262 11.34 -0.49 -0.71
CA GLU A 262 11.57 0.77 0.02
C GLU A 262 12.11 0.51 1.43
N ARG A 263 11.49 -0.44 2.15
CA ARG A 263 11.89 -0.82 3.50
C ARG A 263 13.25 -1.50 3.52
N PHE A 264 13.48 -2.42 2.59
CA PHE A 264 14.75 -3.11 2.43
C PHE A 264 15.90 -2.11 2.18
N LEU A 265 15.71 -1.15 1.28
CA LEU A 265 16.71 -0.11 1.02
C LEU A 265 16.99 0.72 2.27
N LYS A 266 15.97 1.17 3.00
CA LYS A 266 16.14 2.00 4.21
C LYS A 266 16.77 1.24 5.38
N LEU A 267 16.26 0.04 5.68
CA LEU A 267 16.56 -0.68 6.92
C LEU A 267 17.81 -1.55 6.82
N ARG A 268 18.03 -2.18 5.66
CA ARG A 268 19.16 -3.10 5.45
C ARG A 268 20.32 -2.43 4.71
N CYS A 269 20.03 -1.73 3.62
CA CYS A 269 21.08 -1.15 2.77
C CYS A 269 21.48 0.28 3.20
N GLY A 270 20.61 0.99 3.92
CA GLY A 270 20.68 2.45 4.07
C GLY A 270 21.99 2.98 4.65
N LYS A 271 22.56 2.29 5.64
CA LYS A 271 23.84 2.66 6.25
C LYS A 271 25.02 2.49 5.29
N ARG A 272 25.05 1.38 4.53
CA ARG A 272 26.14 1.06 3.59
C ARG A 272 26.12 1.99 2.37
N LEU A 273 24.93 2.28 1.88
CA LEU A 273 24.70 3.17 0.73
C LEU A 273 24.80 4.66 1.07
N GLY A 274 24.72 5.02 2.35
CA GLY A 274 24.63 6.41 2.79
C GLY A 274 23.35 7.10 2.32
N LEU A 275 22.21 6.39 2.32
CA LEU A 275 20.93 6.89 1.81
C LEU A 275 20.38 8.05 2.64
N LYS A 276 19.96 9.12 1.98
CA LYS A 276 19.24 10.26 2.59
C LYS A 276 18.12 10.77 1.69
N GLY A 277 17.09 11.35 2.30
CA GLY A 277 16.02 12.03 1.58
C GLY A 277 15.20 11.12 0.66
N MET A 278 14.94 9.88 1.07
CA MET A 278 14.18 8.93 0.25
C MET A 278 12.72 9.36 0.10
N ASN A 279 12.32 9.66 -1.12
CA ASN A 279 11.00 10.13 -1.53
C ASN A 279 10.38 9.15 -2.55
N PRO A 280 9.47 8.25 -2.12
CA PRO A 280 8.83 7.30 -3.01
C PRO A 280 7.57 7.89 -3.68
N SER A 281 7.48 7.79 -5.01
CA SER A 281 6.24 7.92 -5.77
C SER A 281 5.68 6.51 -6.02
N ARG A 282 4.91 6.00 -5.06
CA ARG A 282 4.49 4.59 -5.05
C ARG A 282 3.43 4.32 -6.13
N PRO A 283 3.51 3.20 -6.87
CA PRO A 283 4.60 2.22 -6.93
C PRO A 283 5.56 2.42 -8.12
N TYR A 284 5.68 3.64 -8.64
CA TYR A 284 6.40 3.92 -9.89
C TYR A 284 7.91 4.10 -9.71
N TYR A 285 8.35 4.95 -8.78
CA TYR A 285 9.77 5.26 -8.61
C TYR A 285 10.15 5.71 -7.19
N LEU A 286 11.44 5.61 -6.84
CA LEU A 286 12.01 6.18 -5.61
C LEU A 286 13.10 7.20 -5.97
N GLN A 287 13.02 8.40 -5.40
CA GLN A 287 14.13 9.36 -5.43
C GLN A 287 14.88 9.33 -4.11
N PHE A 288 16.20 9.41 -4.15
CA PHE A 288 17.03 9.51 -2.94
C PHE A 288 18.40 10.10 -3.28
N THR A 289 19.15 10.44 -2.24
CA THR A 289 20.58 10.71 -2.37
C THR A 289 21.38 9.56 -1.77
N MET A 290 22.52 9.23 -2.36
CA MET A 290 23.43 8.19 -1.86
C MET A 290 24.90 8.61 -2.01
N GLN A 291 25.78 7.99 -1.24
CA GLN A 291 27.22 8.31 -1.22
C GLN A 291 28.07 7.38 -2.08
N VAL A 292 27.48 6.25 -2.51
CA VAL A 292 28.14 5.25 -3.34
C VAL A 292 27.85 5.46 -4.83
N GLY A 293 28.65 4.81 -5.69
CA GLY A 293 28.41 4.74 -7.13
C GLY A 293 27.30 3.74 -7.50
N GLU A 294 26.90 3.73 -8.77
CA GLU A 294 25.87 2.83 -9.31
C GLU A 294 26.26 1.34 -9.18
N GLU A 295 27.47 0.97 -9.56
CA GLU A 295 27.96 -0.42 -9.47
C GLU A 295 27.95 -0.92 -8.01
N GLU A 296 28.48 -0.10 -7.10
CA GLU A 296 28.51 -0.41 -5.67
C GLU A 296 27.09 -0.48 -5.07
N PHE A 297 26.16 0.36 -5.54
CA PHE A 297 24.75 0.28 -5.15
C PHE A 297 24.17 -1.10 -5.46
N PHE A 298 24.29 -1.58 -6.70
CA PHE A 298 23.75 -2.88 -7.07
C PHE A 298 24.46 -4.03 -6.36
N GLN A 299 25.79 -3.95 -6.18
CA GLN A 299 26.54 -4.95 -5.42
C GLN A 299 26.04 -5.07 -3.98
N ILE A 300 25.87 -3.95 -3.27
CA ILE A 300 25.37 -3.93 -1.88
C ILE A 300 23.97 -4.55 -1.83
N LEU A 301 23.10 -4.21 -2.78
CA LEU A 301 21.74 -4.77 -2.84
C LEU A 301 21.75 -6.29 -3.01
N GLN A 302 22.60 -6.84 -3.88
CA GLN A 302 22.74 -8.30 -4.04
C GLN A 302 23.20 -8.95 -2.73
N GLU A 303 24.26 -8.42 -2.14
CA GLU A 303 24.81 -8.96 -0.89
C GLU A 303 23.79 -8.92 0.26
N GLU A 304 22.98 -7.88 0.34
CA GLU A 304 21.95 -7.76 1.39
C GLU A 304 20.73 -8.65 1.14
N VAL A 305 20.38 -8.96 -0.12
CA VAL A 305 19.28 -9.87 -0.48
C VAL A 305 19.65 -11.34 -0.28
N GLU A 306 20.91 -11.70 -0.51
CA GLU A 306 21.40 -13.08 -0.33
C GLU A 306 21.61 -13.46 1.13
N LYS A 307 21.70 -12.48 2.04
CA LYS A 307 21.62 -12.74 3.48
C LYS A 307 20.20 -13.19 3.83
N ASP A 308 20.10 -14.27 4.59
CA ASP A 308 18.82 -14.62 5.19
C ASP A 308 18.41 -13.56 6.22
N PHE A 309 17.13 -13.20 6.21
CA PHE A 309 16.57 -12.21 7.13
C PHE A 309 15.08 -12.46 7.35
N ASP A 310 14.63 -12.22 8.57
CA ASP A 310 13.21 -12.31 8.91
C ASP A 310 12.49 -11.11 8.26
N PRO A 311 11.40 -11.30 7.48
CA PRO A 311 10.57 -10.20 6.98
C PRO A 311 10.13 -9.20 8.06
N LEU A 312 10.04 -9.60 9.34
CA LEU A 312 9.79 -8.67 10.45
C LEU A 312 10.88 -7.60 10.61
N GLU A 313 12.11 -7.85 10.16
CA GLU A 313 13.18 -6.84 10.12
C GLU A 313 12.87 -5.67 9.18
N LEU A 314 11.92 -5.84 8.24
CA LEU A 314 11.45 -4.77 7.37
C LEU A 314 10.35 -3.90 8.00
N VAL A 315 9.91 -4.22 9.23
CA VAL A 315 8.95 -3.43 10.01
C VAL A 315 9.70 -2.55 11.00
N TYR A 316 9.42 -1.24 11.01
CA TYR A 316 10.14 -0.36 11.93
C TYR A 316 9.86 -0.75 13.39
N PRO A 317 10.82 -0.64 14.32
CA PRO A 317 10.68 -1.17 15.68
C PRO A 317 9.45 -0.69 16.47
N LYS A 318 8.94 0.51 16.18
CA LYS A 318 7.76 1.10 16.87
C LYS A 318 6.53 1.19 15.98
N GLU A 319 6.57 0.61 14.79
CA GLU A 319 5.47 0.67 13.84
C GLU A 319 4.48 -0.47 14.09
N VAL A 320 3.21 -0.12 14.23
CA VAL A 320 2.09 -1.08 14.25
C VAL A 320 1.21 -0.77 13.05
N PRO A 321 1.36 -1.49 11.94
CA PRO A 321 0.67 -1.17 10.69
C PRO A 321 -0.80 -1.60 10.74
N VAL A 322 -1.67 -0.75 11.29
CA VAL A 322 -3.13 -0.98 11.34
C VAL A 322 -3.72 -0.65 9.96
N PHE A 323 -4.24 -1.66 9.26
CA PHE A 323 -4.75 -1.55 7.88
C PHE A 323 -6.18 -2.04 7.72
N GLU A 324 -6.57 -3.08 8.45
CA GLU A 324 -7.87 -3.71 8.36
C GLU A 324 -8.77 -3.23 9.50
N LYS A 325 -10.08 -3.43 9.36
CA LYS A 325 -11.09 -2.86 10.27
C LYS A 325 -10.89 -3.21 11.74
N TYR A 326 -10.47 -4.44 12.04
CA TYR A 326 -10.34 -4.94 13.40
C TYR A 326 -8.90 -5.06 13.88
N ASP A 327 -7.93 -4.55 13.12
CA ASP A 327 -6.51 -4.61 13.53
C ASP A 327 -6.27 -3.90 14.88
N GLU A 328 -7.10 -2.92 15.25
CA GLU A 328 -7.04 -2.25 16.57
C GLU A 328 -7.32 -3.18 17.77
N TYR A 329 -7.98 -4.32 17.55
CA TYR A 329 -8.31 -5.30 18.60
C TYR A 329 -7.40 -6.54 18.56
N VAL A 330 -6.43 -6.55 17.66
CA VAL A 330 -5.46 -7.63 17.48
C VAL A 330 -4.16 -7.21 18.19
N PRO A 331 -3.47 -8.12 18.91
CA PRO A 331 -2.22 -7.79 19.56
C PRO A 331 -1.17 -7.30 18.55
N GLU A 332 -0.39 -6.30 18.95
CA GLU A 332 0.58 -5.61 18.06
C GLU A 332 1.53 -6.58 17.36
N GLU A 333 1.97 -7.64 18.03
CA GLU A 333 2.86 -8.64 17.47
C GLU A 333 2.25 -9.38 16.27
N LEU A 334 0.94 -9.68 16.31
CA LEU A 334 0.23 -10.32 15.20
C LEU A 334 -0.02 -9.32 14.08
N VAL A 335 -0.36 -8.06 14.38
CA VAL A 335 -0.50 -7.00 13.35
C VAL A 335 0.81 -6.82 12.59
N ARG A 336 1.94 -6.73 13.31
CA ARG A 336 3.29 -6.62 12.73
C ARG A 336 3.64 -7.84 11.88
N LYS A 337 3.38 -9.05 12.39
CA LYS A 337 3.59 -10.31 11.67
C LYS A 337 2.73 -10.39 10.40
N GLY A 338 1.46 -9.99 10.49
CA GLY A 338 0.51 -10.00 9.38
C GLY A 338 0.94 -9.06 8.27
N PHE A 339 1.45 -7.88 8.63
CA PHE A 339 2.04 -6.96 7.66
C PHE A 339 3.31 -7.52 7.02
N ALA A 340 4.26 -8.00 7.82
CA ALA A 340 5.56 -8.48 7.35
C ALA A 340 5.45 -9.69 6.41
N LEU A 341 4.59 -10.66 6.74
CA LEU A 341 4.49 -11.95 6.05
C LEU A 341 3.27 -12.10 5.14
N GLY A 342 2.31 -11.18 5.24
CA GLY A 342 1.05 -11.22 4.50
C GLY A 342 0.79 -10.00 3.62
N VAL A 343 1.39 -8.85 3.92
CA VAL A 343 1.23 -7.63 3.12
C VAL A 343 2.46 -7.41 2.25
N LEU A 344 3.66 -7.39 2.81
CA LEU A 344 4.91 -7.21 2.06
C LEU A 344 5.15 -8.38 1.10
N ASP A 345 5.45 -8.09 -0.16
CA ASP A 345 5.88 -9.09 -1.13
C ASP A 345 7.40 -9.12 -1.20
N VAL A 346 8.00 -9.76 -0.19
CA VAL A 346 9.46 -9.88 -0.06
C VAL A 346 10.03 -10.76 -1.16
N GLU A 347 9.30 -11.79 -1.60
CA GLU A 347 9.78 -12.73 -2.62
C GLU A 347 9.87 -12.08 -4.00
N ASP A 348 8.85 -11.30 -4.40
CA ASP A 348 8.90 -10.58 -5.68
C ASP A 348 9.94 -9.44 -5.64
N MET A 349 10.09 -8.78 -4.49
CA MET A 349 11.17 -7.81 -4.27
C MET A 349 12.56 -8.46 -4.42
N LYS A 350 12.82 -9.60 -3.76
CA LYS A 350 14.10 -10.32 -3.88
C LYS A 350 14.34 -10.76 -5.32
N ARG A 351 13.32 -11.28 -6.00
CA ARG A 351 13.39 -11.67 -7.42
C ARG A 351 13.80 -10.50 -8.31
N ARG A 352 13.21 -9.32 -8.09
CA ARG A 352 13.55 -8.11 -8.84
C ARG A 352 14.98 -7.67 -8.61
N VAL A 353 15.41 -7.62 -7.35
CA VAL A 353 16.79 -7.24 -7.02
C VAL A 353 17.77 -8.21 -7.68
N ARG A 354 17.56 -9.52 -7.57
CA ARG A 354 18.40 -10.53 -8.25
C ARG A 354 18.44 -10.34 -9.76
N GLY A 355 17.32 -9.95 -10.37
CA GLY A 355 17.24 -9.63 -11.79
C GLY A 355 18.28 -8.61 -12.24
N TRP A 356 18.58 -7.60 -11.41
CA TRP A 356 19.55 -6.55 -11.72
C TRP A 356 21.01 -7.03 -11.75
N ALA A 357 21.34 -8.19 -11.16
CA ALA A 357 22.68 -8.77 -11.27
C ALA A 357 22.95 -9.39 -12.65
N SER A 358 21.89 -9.85 -13.31
CA SER A 358 21.96 -10.51 -14.63
C SER A 358 22.22 -9.52 -15.77
N ASP A 359 21.83 -8.25 -15.59
CA ASP A 359 21.84 -7.22 -16.63
C ASP A 359 23.17 -6.46 -16.78
N GLY A 360 24.28 -7.08 -16.35
CA GLY A 360 25.59 -6.75 -16.92
C GLY A 360 25.71 -7.14 -18.40
N THR A 361 24.73 -7.87 -18.95
CA THR A 361 24.60 -8.19 -20.38
C THR A 361 23.13 -8.57 -20.68
N PRO A 362 22.46 -8.03 -21.70
CA PRO A 362 21.02 -8.26 -21.92
C PRO A 362 20.74 -9.67 -22.49
N CYS A 363 19.59 -10.23 -22.12
CA CYS A 363 18.87 -11.23 -22.92
C CYS A 363 17.48 -10.71 -23.29
#